data_AF-A0A2N5E613-F1
#
_entry.id   AF-A0A2N5E613-F1
#
_cell.length_a   1.000
_cell.length_b   1.000
_cell.length_c   1.000
_cell.angle_alpha   90.00
_cell.angle_beta   90.00
_cell.angle_gamma   90.00
#
_symmetry.space_group_name_H-M   'P 1'
#
loop_
_entity.id
_entity.type
_entity.pdbx_description
1 polymer ?
#
loop_
_entity_poly.entity_id
_entity_poly.type
_entity_poly.pdbx_seq_one_letter_code
_entity_poly.pdbx_strand_id
1 'polypeptide(L)'
;MTWIIIAALVAVFVAGYLVMTADTRKANDSLAALLKVKPLVIESMLLEMGKRQSQMFTRAISRGYAEELRKAAYIVFIYQTFVRDDSPENIAHWREVLIRAHLSPMLTNEHAEQALFYFSELDLEPFELAQFRRHYNETYNQIHLV
;
A
#
# COMPACT_ATOMS: atom_id res chain seq x y z
N MET A 1 45.03 16.15 3.74
CA MET A 1 44.48 15.67 5.02
C MET A 1 42.96 15.85 5.08
N THR A 2 42.43 17.07 4.92
CA THR A 2 40.97 17.37 4.97
C THR A 2 40.13 16.71 3.86
N TRP A 3 40.65 16.61 2.63
CA TRP A 3 39.93 16.02 1.50
C TRP A 3 39.56 14.54 1.67
N ILE A 4 40.43 13.76 2.33
CA ILE A 4 40.19 12.32 2.56
C ILE A 4 39.06 12.14 3.60
N ILE A 5 39.01 12.99 4.62
CA ILE A 5 37.97 12.97 5.65
C ILE A 5 36.62 13.34 5.03
N ILE A 6 36.57 14.37 4.16
CA ILE A 6 35.35 14.76 3.45
C ILE A 6 34.88 13.64 2.52
N ALA A 7 35.79 13.03 1.75
CA ALA A 7 35.46 11.92 0.86
C ALA A 7 34.91 10.70 1.63
N ALA A 8 35.49 10.38 2.79
CA ALA A 8 34.99 9.30 3.65
C ALA A 8 33.59 9.60 4.20
N LEU A 9 33.32 10.84 4.63
CA LEU A 9 31.99 11.25 5.11
C LEU A 9 30.94 11.17 4.00
N VAL A 10 31.26 11.62 2.79
CA VAL A 10 30.36 11.50 1.63
C VAL A 10 30.12 10.03 1.29
N ALA A 11 31.14 9.18 1.31
CA ALA A 11 31.00 7.75 1.03
C ALA A 11 30.08 7.05 2.04
N VAL A 12 30.23 7.34 3.34
CA VAL A 12 29.34 6.80 4.38
C VAL A 12 27.92 7.32 4.22
N PHE A 13 27.74 8.61 3.89
CA PHE A 13 26.43 9.20 3.66
C PHE A 13 25.72 8.57 2.45
N VAL A 14 26.44 8.39 1.34
CA VAL A 14 25.95 7.73 0.13
C VAL A 14 25.65 6.26 0.39
N ALA A 15 26.52 5.54 1.11
CA ALA A 15 26.29 4.14 1.46
C ALA A 15 25.05 3.98 2.36
N GLY A 16 24.89 4.84 3.37
CA GLY A 16 23.69 4.86 4.22
C GLY A 16 22.41 5.17 3.44
N TYR A 17 22.48 6.13 2.52
CA TYR A 17 21.37 6.47 1.63
C TYR A 17 21.00 5.31 0.68
N LEU A 18 21.99 4.62 0.12
CA LEU A 18 21.78 3.48 -0.78
C LEU A 18 21.16 2.28 -0.06
N VAL A 19 21.63 1.95 1.15
CA VAL A 19 21.05 0.86 1.95
C VAL A 19 19.58 1.16 2.27
N MET A 20 19.27 2.38 2.69
CA MET A 20 17.89 2.79 2.98
C MET A 20 16.98 2.76 1.74
N THR A 21 17.54 3.04 0.55
CA THR A 21 16.79 3.01 -0.71
C THR A 21 16.62 1.59 -1.27
N ALA A 22 17.54 0.67 -0.97
CA ALA A 22 17.44 -0.73 -1.38
C ALA A 22 16.31 -1.48 -0.65
N ASP A 23 16.17 -1.24 0.66
CA ASP A 23 15.12 -1.86 1.47
C ASP A 23 13.71 -1.38 1.08
N THR A 24 13.59 -0.11 0.72
CA THR A 24 12.33 0.48 0.25
C THR A 24 11.90 -0.10 -1.09
N ARG A 25 12.82 -0.25 -2.05
CA ARG A 25 12.55 -0.89 -3.34
C ARG A 25 12.13 -2.35 -3.18
N LYS A 26 12.87 -3.11 -2.36
CA LYS A 26 12.58 -4.53 -2.08
C LYS A 26 11.21 -4.73 -1.44
N ALA A 27 10.79 -3.81 -0.56
CA ALA A 27 9.48 -3.90 0.07
C ALA A 27 8.34 -3.65 -0.92
N ASN A 28 8.48 -2.64 -1.79
CA ASN A 28 7.52 -2.40 -2.87
C ASN A 28 7.44 -3.58 -3.85
N ASP A 29 8.59 -4.15 -4.22
CA ASP A 29 8.65 -5.33 -5.09
C ASP A 29 7.99 -6.55 -4.42
N SER A 30 8.13 -6.70 -3.10
CA SER A 30 7.51 -7.78 -2.33
C SER A 30 5.99 -7.63 -2.26
N LEU A 31 5.48 -6.40 -2.11
CA LEU A 31 4.03 -6.13 -2.15
C LEU A 31 3.46 -6.35 -3.56
N ALA A 32 4.16 -5.88 -4.59
CA ALA A 32 3.80 -6.12 -5.98
C ALA A 32 3.81 -7.62 -6.32
N ALA A 33 4.80 -8.37 -5.82
CA ALA A 33 4.89 -9.81 -5.99
C ALA A 33 3.78 -10.56 -5.26
N LEU A 34 3.42 -10.16 -4.04
CA LEU A 34 2.29 -10.72 -3.29
C LEU A 34 0.99 -10.61 -4.10
N LEU A 35 0.73 -9.42 -4.65
CA LEU A 35 -0.45 -9.14 -5.46
C LEU A 35 -0.33 -9.63 -6.92
N LYS A 36 0.85 -10.08 -7.35
CA LYS A 36 1.17 -10.43 -8.74
C LYS A 36 0.85 -9.30 -9.73
N VAL A 37 1.14 -8.06 -9.33
CA VAL A 37 0.95 -6.85 -10.16
C VAL A 37 2.30 -6.21 -10.50
N LYS A 38 2.30 -5.25 -11.41
CA LYS A 38 3.52 -4.49 -11.75
C LYS A 38 3.92 -3.58 -10.59
N PRO A 39 5.21 -3.47 -10.22
CA PRO A 39 5.68 -2.56 -9.17
C PRO A 39 5.23 -1.11 -9.36
N LEU A 40 5.10 -0.67 -10.62
CA LEU A 40 4.60 0.65 -10.99
C LEU A 40 3.24 1.00 -10.37
N VAL A 41 2.37 0.00 -10.14
CA VAL A 41 1.07 0.19 -9.45
C VAL A 41 1.31 0.72 -8.04
N ILE A 42 2.23 0.09 -7.30
CA ILE A 42 2.57 0.46 -5.93
C ILE A 42 3.27 1.82 -5.92
N GLU A 43 4.20 2.05 -6.86
CA GLU A 43 4.89 3.33 -6.99
C GLU A 43 3.92 4.49 -7.25
N SER A 44 2.93 4.30 -8.13
CA SER A 44 1.91 5.32 -8.41
C SER A 44 1.09 5.67 -7.16
N MET A 45 0.73 4.67 -6.35
CA MET A 45 0.02 4.87 -5.09
C MET A 45 0.86 5.66 -4.08
N LEU A 46 2.15 5.35 -3.97
CA LEU A 46 3.05 6.05 -3.04
C LEU A 46 3.24 7.53 -3.38
N LEU A 47 3.15 7.89 -4.65
CA LEU A 47 3.22 9.30 -5.08
C LEU A 47 2.03 10.12 -4.59
N GLU A 48 0.87 9.50 -4.39
CA GLU A 48 -0.36 10.16 -3.94
C GLU A 48 -0.52 10.18 -2.39
N MET A 49 0.25 9.38 -1.64
CA MET A 49 0.18 9.33 -0.17
C MET A 49 0.84 10.53 0.53
N GLY A 50 1.67 11.31 -0.17
CA GLY A 50 2.50 12.34 0.46
C GLY A 50 3.82 11.81 1.00
N LYS A 51 4.82 12.69 1.15
CA LYS A 51 6.22 12.29 1.40
C LYS A 51 6.43 11.57 2.73
N ARG A 52 5.72 12.00 3.79
CA ARG A 52 5.91 11.42 5.13
C ARG A 52 5.20 10.08 5.26
N GLN A 53 3.97 9.99 4.77
CA GLN A 53 3.10 8.81 4.85
C GLN A 53 3.63 7.70 3.95
N SER A 54 4.07 8.01 2.73
CA SER A 54 4.75 7.04 1.85
C SER A 54 6.00 6.44 2.52
N GLN A 55 6.83 7.25 3.18
CA GLN A 55 7.98 6.74 3.93
C GLN A 55 7.58 5.87 5.13
N MET A 56 6.48 6.20 5.83
CA MET A 56 5.97 5.37 6.92
C MET A 56 5.42 4.05 6.39
N PHE A 57 4.64 4.09 5.30
CA PHE A 57 4.12 2.92 4.62
C PHE A 57 5.25 1.98 4.21
N THR A 58 6.24 2.49 3.47
CA THR A 58 7.37 1.68 3.02
C THR A 58 8.20 1.14 4.18
N ARG A 59 8.37 1.89 5.27
CA ARG A 59 9.02 1.39 6.48
C ARG A 59 8.22 0.27 7.17
N ALA A 60 6.90 0.38 7.22
CA ALA A 60 6.03 -0.65 7.80
C ALA A 60 6.15 -1.97 7.03
N ILE A 61 6.08 -1.93 5.69
CA ILE A 61 6.22 -3.15 4.87
C ILE A 61 7.66 -3.68 4.79
N SER A 62 8.68 -2.83 4.92
CA SER A 62 10.09 -3.23 4.90
C SER A 62 10.50 -3.95 6.20
N ARG A 63 9.97 -3.50 7.34
CA ARG A 63 10.23 -4.09 8.67
C ARG A 63 9.27 -5.22 9.02
N GLY A 64 8.13 -5.27 8.35
CA GLY A 64 6.98 -6.07 8.74
C GLY A 64 7.13 -7.56 8.41
N TYR A 65 6.55 -8.39 9.27
CA TYR A 65 6.23 -9.79 8.99
C TYR A 65 5.12 -9.87 7.92
N ALA A 66 4.80 -11.10 7.47
CA ALA A 66 3.79 -11.34 6.43
C ALA A 66 2.45 -10.60 6.66
N GLU A 67 2.09 -10.31 7.91
CA GLU A 67 0.88 -9.56 8.27
C GLU A 67 0.87 -8.11 7.78
N GLU A 68 1.95 -7.35 7.95
CA GLU A 68 2.02 -5.95 7.49
C GLU A 68 1.95 -5.86 5.96
N LEU A 69 2.55 -6.83 5.27
CA LEU A 69 2.45 -6.93 3.82
C LEU A 69 1.01 -7.23 3.36
N ARG A 70 0.26 -8.02 4.14
CA ARG A 70 -1.17 -8.28 3.91
C ARG A 70 -2.01 -7.03 4.18
N LYS A 71 -1.75 -6.28 5.25
CA LYS A 71 -2.44 -5.01 5.52
C LYS A 71 -2.21 -4.01 4.38
N ALA A 72 -0.98 -3.90 3.92
CA ALA A 72 -0.62 -3.06 2.78
C ALA A 72 -1.35 -3.42 1.48
N ALA A 73 -1.64 -4.71 1.24
CA ALA A 73 -2.44 -5.14 0.10
C ALA A 73 -3.86 -4.55 0.09
N TYR A 74 -4.49 -4.38 1.26
CA TYR A 74 -5.81 -3.73 1.34
C TYR A 74 -5.73 -2.22 1.10
N ILE A 75 -4.62 -1.57 1.44
CA ILE A 75 -4.40 -0.16 1.11
C ILE A 75 -4.28 0.03 -0.41
N VAL A 76 -3.58 -0.89 -1.09
CA VAL A 76 -3.53 -0.92 -2.57
C VAL A 76 -4.93 -1.13 -3.15
N PHE A 77 -5.70 -2.06 -2.59
CA PHE A 77 -7.08 -2.30 -3.02
C PHE A 77 -7.95 -1.04 -2.89
N ILE A 78 -7.95 -0.39 -1.72
CA ILE A 78 -8.73 0.83 -1.47
C ILE A 78 -8.32 1.94 -2.44
N TYR A 79 -7.01 2.13 -2.64
CA TYR A 79 -6.52 3.13 -3.58
C TYR A 79 -7.01 2.88 -5.01
N GLN A 80 -6.86 1.66 -5.52
CA GLN A 80 -7.19 1.38 -6.91
C GLN A 80 -8.70 1.39 -7.16
N THR A 81 -9.52 1.16 -6.14
CA THR A 81 -10.99 1.10 -6.27
C THR A 81 -11.64 2.39 -5.80
N PHE A 82 -11.54 2.75 -4.53
CA PHE A 82 -12.20 3.93 -3.99
C PHE A 82 -11.57 5.25 -4.48
N VAL A 83 -10.25 5.32 -4.62
CA VAL A 83 -9.57 6.59 -4.98
C VAL A 83 -9.47 6.78 -6.49
N ARG A 84 -9.13 5.71 -7.25
CA ARG A 84 -8.88 5.83 -8.69
C ARG A 84 -10.09 5.55 -9.58
N ASP A 85 -10.83 4.48 -9.32
CA ASP A 85 -11.91 4.01 -10.19
C ASP A 85 -12.84 3.04 -9.44
N ASP A 86 -14.02 3.52 -9.08
CA ASP A 86 -15.03 2.77 -8.33
C ASP A 86 -15.98 1.96 -9.22
N SER A 87 -15.65 1.78 -10.51
CA SER A 87 -16.44 0.97 -11.42
C SER A 87 -16.55 -0.50 -10.94
N PRO A 88 -17.72 -1.14 -11.12
CA PRO A 88 -17.93 -2.53 -10.74
C PRO A 88 -16.90 -3.49 -11.36
N GLU A 89 -16.46 -3.22 -12.59
CA GLU A 89 -15.45 -4.00 -13.31
C GLU A 89 -14.08 -3.91 -12.63
N ASN A 90 -13.65 -2.71 -12.25
CA ASN A 90 -12.37 -2.49 -11.58
C ASN A 90 -12.39 -3.07 -10.16
N ILE A 91 -13.49 -2.91 -9.43
CA ILE A 91 -13.68 -3.52 -8.10
C ILE A 91 -13.61 -5.05 -8.18
N ALA A 92 -14.29 -5.67 -9.15
CA ALA A 92 -14.24 -7.11 -9.37
C ALA A 92 -12.80 -7.58 -9.68
N HIS A 93 -12.09 -6.84 -10.53
CA HIS A 93 -10.70 -7.14 -10.87
C HIS A 93 -9.77 -7.11 -9.64
N TRP A 94 -9.81 -6.04 -8.84
CA TRP A 94 -8.96 -5.91 -7.66
C TRP A 94 -9.35 -6.87 -6.54
N ARG A 95 -10.63 -7.25 -6.46
CA ARG A 95 -11.08 -8.32 -5.57
C ARG A 95 -10.48 -9.66 -5.97
N GLU A 96 -10.46 -10.00 -7.26
CA GLU A 96 -9.78 -11.22 -7.72
C GLU A 96 -8.29 -11.20 -7.43
N VAL A 97 -7.64 -10.03 -7.54
CA VAL A 97 -6.22 -9.88 -7.19
C VAL A 97 -5.98 -10.27 -5.73
N LEU A 98 -6.82 -9.81 -4.78
CA LEU A 98 -6.73 -10.21 -3.38
C LEU A 98 -6.93 -11.72 -3.19
N ILE A 99 -7.95 -12.30 -3.84
CA ILE A 99 -8.25 -13.73 -3.73
C ILE A 99 -7.09 -14.59 -4.28
N ARG A 100 -6.53 -14.22 -5.43
CA ARG A 100 -5.36 -14.91 -6.03
C ARG A 100 -4.09 -14.79 -5.19
N ALA A 101 -4.01 -13.78 -4.35
CA ALA A 101 -2.95 -13.61 -3.36
C ALA A 101 -3.22 -14.37 -2.04
N HIS A 102 -4.28 -15.20 -1.99
CA HIS A 102 -4.74 -15.91 -0.79
C HIS A 102 -5.11 -14.98 0.37
N LEU A 103 -5.61 -13.79 0.05
CA LEU A 103 -6.12 -12.82 1.01
C LEU A 103 -7.65 -12.90 1.06
N SER A 104 -8.22 -12.64 2.24
CA SER A 104 -9.67 -12.48 2.35
C SER A 104 -10.08 -11.25 1.53
N PRO A 105 -11.11 -11.32 0.68
CA PRO A 105 -11.61 -10.13 0.00
C PRO A 105 -12.41 -9.22 0.95
N MET A 106 -12.67 -9.63 2.19
CA MET A 106 -13.46 -8.84 3.14
C MET A 106 -12.71 -7.57 3.58
N LEU A 107 -13.36 -6.41 3.44
CA LEU A 107 -12.78 -5.13 3.85
C LEU A 107 -13.24 -4.76 5.28
N THR A 108 -12.31 -4.73 6.24
CA THR A 108 -12.58 -4.43 7.65
C THR A 108 -12.52 -2.92 7.93
N ASN A 109 -12.97 -2.50 9.11
CA ASN A 109 -12.85 -1.10 9.54
C ASN A 109 -11.39 -0.67 9.72
N GLU A 110 -10.52 -1.57 10.18
CA GLU A 110 -9.07 -1.32 10.32
C GLU A 110 -8.44 -0.93 8.97
N HIS A 111 -8.81 -1.62 7.88
CA HIS A 111 -8.29 -1.28 6.54
C HIS A 111 -8.71 0.13 6.11
N ALA A 112 -9.93 0.55 6.44
CA ALA A 112 -10.42 1.89 6.11
C ALA A 112 -9.70 2.98 6.93
N GLU A 113 -9.52 2.78 8.24
CA GLU A 113 -8.78 3.70 9.11
C GLU A 113 -7.32 3.87 8.66
N GLN A 114 -6.66 2.77 8.28
CA GLN A 114 -5.30 2.81 7.75
C GLN A 114 -5.24 3.57 6.41
N ALA A 115 -6.23 3.40 5.54
CA ALA A 115 -6.28 4.13 4.29
C ALA A 115 -6.46 5.64 4.52
N LEU A 116 -7.34 6.05 5.43
CA LEU A 116 -7.50 7.47 5.82
C LEU A 116 -6.20 8.06 6.37
N PHE A 117 -5.44 7.27 7.15
CA PHE A 117 -4.14 7.70 7.65
C PHE A 117 -3.10 7.87 6.53
N TYR A 118 -2.97 6.91 5.62
CA TYR A 118 -1.95 6.95 4.56
C TYR A 118 -2.29 7.94 3.45
N PHE A 119 -3.58 8.16 3.17
CA PHE A 119 -4.07 9.09 2.17
C PHE A 119 -4.59 10.39 2.79
N SER A 120 -4.06 10.79 3.95
CA SER A 120 -4.53 11.99 4.65
C SER A 120 -4.36 13.29 3.85
N GLU A 121 -3.47 13.30 2.85
CA GLU A 121 -3.25 14.45 1.95
C GLU A 121 -4.27 14.49 0.78
N LEU A 122 -5.03 13.42 0.56
CA LEU A 122 -6.07 13.35 -0.46
C LEU A 122 -7.45 13.84 0.04
N ASP A 123 -7.55 14.29 1.30
CA ASP A 123 -8.79 14.73 1.95
C ASP A 123 -9.96 13.75 1.74
N LEU A 124 -9.69 12.44 1.88
CA LEU A 124 -10.71 11.41 1.74
C LEU A 124 -11.80 11.56 2.81
N GLU A 125 -13.06 11.57 2.38
CA GLU A 125 -14.21 11.65 3.29
C GLU A 125 -14.41 10.33 4.05
N PRO A 126 -14.28 10.30 5.40
CA PRO A 126 -14.39 9.06 6.17
C PRO A 126 -15.75 8.38 6.02
N PHE A 127 -16.81 9.17 5.86
CA PHE A 127 -18.16 8.67 5.67
C PHE A 127 -18.33 7.95 4.34
N GLU A 128 -17.79 8.51 3.25
CA GLU A 128 -17.85 7.90 1.92
C GLU A 128 -17.07 6.59 1.88
N LEU A 129 -15.87 6.55 2.46
CA LEU A 129 -15.09 5.32 2.54
C LEU A 129 -15.81 4.23 3.38
N ALA A 130 -16.48 4.63 4.45
CA ALA A 130 -17.28 3.70 5.26
C ALA A 130 -18.49 3.14 4.49
N GLN A 131 -19.16 3.99 3.70
CA GLN A 131 -20.25 3.56 2.81
C GLN A 131 -19.75 2.62 1.71
N PHE A 132 -18.66 2.99 1.04
CA PHE A 132 -18.01 2.17 0.02
C PHE A 132 -17.68 0.79 0.57
N ARG A 133 -17.01 0.71 1.73
CA ARG A 133 -16.67 -0.56 2.39
C ARG A 133 -17.92 -1.42 2.66
N ARG A 134 -18.98 -0.80 3.17
CA ARG A 134 -20.23 -1.51 3.48
C ARG A 134 -20.87 -2.05 2.20
N HIS A 135 -21.06 -1.20 1.19
CA HIS A 135 -21.64 -1.58 -0.08
C HIS A 135 -20.81 -2.66 -0.78
N TYR A 136 -19.48 -2.51 -0.83
CA TYR A 136 -18.56 -3.50 -1.38
C TYR A 136 -18.72 -4.87 -0.71
N ASN A 137 -18.70 -4.91 0.63
CA ASN A 137 -18.82 -6.17 1.34
C ASN A 137 -20.20 -6.81 1.17
N GLU A 138 -21.27 -6.01 1.15
CA GLU A 138 -22.63 -6.49 0.90
C GLU A 138 -22.78 -7.07 -0.52
N THR A 139 -22.22 -6.41 -1.53
CA THR A 139 -22.36 -6.81 -2.93
C THR A 139 -21.48 -8.00 -3.32
N TYR A 140 -20.24 -8.06 -2.83
CA TYR A 140 -19.23 -8.99 -3.34
C TYR A 140 -18.78 -10.05 -2.34
N ASN A 141 -19.02 -9.83 -1.04
CA ASN A 141 -18.51 -10.69 0.04
C ASN A 141 -19.62 -11.25 0.93
N GLN A 142 -20.89 -11.06 0.57
CA GLN A 142 -21.97 -11.82 1.18
C GLN A 142 -21.73 -13.30 0.96
N ILE A 143 -21.32 -13.97 2.04
CA ILE A 143 -21.43 -15.41 2.18
C ILE A 143 -22.92 -15.69 2.05
N HIS A 144 -23.35 -16.21 0.91
CA HIS A 144 -24.58 -16.99 0.85
C HIS A 144 -24.40 -18.11 1.88
N LEU A 145 -24.95 -17.90 3.08
CA LEU A 145 -25.23 -18.99 4.01
C LEU A 145 -26.28 -19.85 3.33
N VAL A 146 -25.82 -20.83 2.55
CA VAL A 146 -26.62 -21.99 2.11
C VAL A 146 -26.28 -23.14 3.03
#